data_AF-A0A926A5E2-F1
#
_entry.id   AF-A0A926A5E2-F1
#
_cell.length_a   1.000
_cell.length_b   1.000
_cell.length_c   1.000
_cell.angle_alpha   90.00
_cell.angle_beta   90.00
_cell.angle_gamma   90.00
#
_symmetry.space_group_name_H-M   'P 1'
#
loop_
_entity.id
_entity.type
_entity.pdbx_description
1 polymer ?
#
loop_
_entity_poly.entity_id
_entity_poly.type
_entity_poly.pdbx_seq_one_letter_code
_entity_poly.pdbx_strand_id
1 'polypeptide(L)'
;MKFKRLLVFAGLGLCLMGILFDRVFSPPAPVESPRAASDVPAPVRFSAPSAASTLIPRSGAPRISPADPSAAVLKLLGEIQQAFASTNLETREFALTNLLAELVQQDAAAAGRLAETITDPDLREEVFRRVAQLWAAQDPASALTWAGALTFEFERDSALNEVCLHLAGSDPAAAFHTRERLLTDGQPHA
;
A
#
# COMPACT_ATOMS: atom_id res chain seq x y z
N MET A 1 64.33 -27.04 3.15
CA MET A 1 63.97 -26.57 1.79
C MET A 1 62.71 -25.70 1.94
N LYS A 2 62.79 -24.36 1.95
CA LYS A 2 62.59 -23.43 0.79
C LYS A 2 61.25 -23.73 0.08
N PHE A 3 60.24 -22.85 -0.07
CA PHE A 3 60.20 -21.49 -0.64
C PHE A 3 58.77 -20.92 -0.38
N LYS A 4 58.59 -19.80 0.33
CA LYS A 4 58.33 -18.45 -0.21
C LYS A 4 57.31 -18.38 -1.38
N ARG A 5 56.14 -17.75 -1.13
CA ARG A 5 55.37 -16.89 -2.06
C ARG A 5 54.39 -16.04 -1.21
N LEU A 6 54.74 -14.79 -0.89
CA LEU A 6 54.30 -13.55 -1.58
C LEU A 6 52.84 -13.23 -1.14
N LEU A 7 52.50 -12.34 -0.18
CA LEU A 7 52.88 -10.95 0.10
C LEU A 7 52.89 -10.05 -1.15
N VAL A 8 51.70 -9.80 -1.71
CA VAL A 8 51.37 -8.64 -2.56
C VAL A 8 49.88 -8.36 -2.38
N PHE A 9 49.50 -7.26 -1.75
CA PHE A 9 48.34 -6.42 -2.10
C PHE A 9 48.44 -5.13 -1.26
N ALA A 10 49.49 -4.36 -1.57
CA ALA A 10 49.63 -2.98 -1.14
C ALA A 10 49.60 -2.11 -2.40
N GLY A 11 48.69 -1.12 -2.42
CA GLY A 11 48.69 0.00 -3.35
C GLY A 11 47.88 -0.23 -4.63
N LEU A 12 46.70 0.41 -4.73
CA LEU A 12 46.39 1.48 -5.71
C LEU A 12 44.86 1.77 -5.67
N GLY A 13 44.40 2.47 -4.63
CA GLY A 13 42.98 2.82 -4.46
C GLY A 13 42.71 4.32 -4.44
N LEU A 14 43.61 5.13 -4.99
CA LEU A 14 43.48 6.59 -5.06
C LEU A 14 43.72 7.05 -6.50
N CYS A 15 42.94 8.05 -6.92
CA CYS A 15 42.90 8.69 -8.24
C CYS A 15 41.91 8.10 -9.25
N LEU A 16 40.62 8.31 -8.99
CA LEU A 16 39.64 8.78 -9.98
C LEU A 16 38.49 9.54 -9.26
N MET A 17 38.88 10.36 -8.26
CA MET A 17 38.03 11.27 -7.48
C MET A 17 38.23 12.70 -7.97
N GLY A 18 37.73 13.01 -9.17
CA GLY A 18 37.81 14.36 -9.71
C GLY A 18 37.43 14.37 -11.17
N ILE A 19 36.57 15.33 -11.54
CA ILE A 19 36.04 15.54 -12.90
C ILE A 19 34.79 14.68 -13.21
N LEU A 20 33.74 14.84 -12.40
CA LEU A 20 32.36 14.96 -12.92
C LEU A 20 31.40 15.70 -11.94
N PHE A 21 31.96 16.52 -11.03
CA PHE A 21 31.25 17.14 -9.90
C PHE A 21 30.89 18.62 -10.13
N ASP A 22 30.73 19.06 -11.39
CA ASP A 22 30.59 20.50 -11.72
C ASP A 22 29.31 20.86 -12.50
N ARG A 23 28.29 19.98 -12.53
CA ARG A 23 27.04 20.25 -13.30
C ARG A 23 25.73 20.05 -12.54
N VAL A 24 25.75 19.79 -11.23
CA VAL A 24 24.54 19.59 -10.40
C VAL A 24 24.51 20.55 -9.21
N PHE A 25 24.86 21.82 -9.43
CA PHE A 25 24.63 22.86 -8.43
C PHE A 25 24.13 24.14 -9.12
N SER A 26 22.89 24.09 -9.61
CA SER A 26 22.09 25.29 -9.87
C SER A 26 21.18 25.52 -8.66
N PRO A 27 21.29 26.64 -7.94
CA PRO A 27 20.33 26.97 -6.90
C PRO A 27 18.98 27.35 -7.54
N PRO A 28 17.82 26.89 -7.00
CA PRO A 28 16.53 27.36 -7.48
C PRO A 28 16.31 28.84 -7.11
N ALA A 29 15.67 29.58 -8.02
CA ALA A 29 15.33 31.00 -7.85
C ALA A 29 14.44 31.24 -6.61
N PRO A 30 14.51 32.43 -5.98
CA PRO A 30 13.66 32.76 -4.84
C PRO A 30 12.19 32.80 -5.23
N VAL A 31 11.37 31.97 -4.57
CA VAL A 31 9.91 31.99 -4.71
C VAL A 31 9.37 33.23 -4.00
N GLU A 32 8.90 34.18 -4.79
CA GLU A 32 8.20 35.37 -4.33
C GLU A 32 6.89 34.96 -3.64
N SER A 33 6.79 35.22 -2.34
CA SER A 33 5.59 34.93 -1.55
C SER A 33 4.46 35.89 -1.94
N PRO A 34 3.26 35.40 -2.33
CA PRO A 34 2.13 36.29 -2.57
C PRO A 34 1.71 37.00 -1.28
N ARG A 35 1.82 38.33 -1.30
CA ARG A 35 1.24 39.24 -0.31
C ARG A 35 -0.26 38.97 -0.16
N ALA A 36 -0.68 38.89 1.11
CA ALA A 36 -1.97 39.26 1.67
C ALA A 36 -3.10 39.60 0.67
N ALA A 37 -4.12 38.75 0.65
CA ALA A 37 -5.50 39.15 0.37
C ALA A 37 -6.36 38.66 1.54
N SER A 38 -6.46 39.53 2.54
CA SER A 38 -7.46 39.45 3.59
C SER A 38 -8.80 39.82 2.97
N ASP A 39 -9.60 38.84 2.58
CA ASP A 39 -11.03 39.03 2.36
C ASP A 39 -11.79 37.81 2.89
N VAL A 40 -12.10 37.89 4.19
CA VAL A 40 -13.09 37.02 4.83
C VAL A 40 -14.44 37.75 4.75
N PRO A 41 -15.38 37.33 3.89
CA PRO A 41 -16.75 37.81 4.00
C PRO A 41 -17.46 37.13 5.19
N ALA A 42 -18.14 37.95 5.99
CA ALA A 42 -18.87 37.55 7.20
C ALA A 42 -19.95 36.48 6.93
N PRO A 43 -20.30 35.63 7.93
CA PRO A 43 -21.34 34.62 7.77
C PRO A 43 -22.73 35.26 7.67
N VAL A 44 -23.40 35.05 6.54
CA VAL A 44 -24.80 35.45 6.34
C VAL A 44 -25.69 34.50 7.13
N ARG A 45 -26.35 35.01 8.18
CA ARG A 45 -27.38 34.28 8.94
C ARG A 45 -28.69 34.31 8.15
N PHE A 46 -29.13 33.18 7.63
CA PHE A 46 -30.51 33.03 7.16
C PHE A 46 -31.35 32.32 8.21
N SER A 47 -32.29 33.08 8.76
CA SER A 47 -33.34 32.63 9.66
C SER A 47 -34.32 31.73 8.92
N ALA A 48 -34.64 30.57 9.50
CA ALA A 48 -35.67 29.67 8.99
C ALA A 48 -37.07 30.30 9.11
N PRO A 49 -38.00 29.93 8.21
CA PRO A 49 -39.40 29.80 8.57
C PRO A 49 -39.83 28.32 8.53
N SER A 50 -40.36 27.90 9.68
CA SER A 50 -41.20 26.71 9.83
C SER A 50 -42.42 26.82 8.92
N ALA A 51 -42.64 25.82 8.07
CA ALA A 51 -43.93 25.55 7.47
C ALA A 51 -44.11 24.04 7.36
N ALA A 52 -44.91 23.50 8.27
CA ALA A 52 -45.50 22.19 8.15
C ALA A 52 -46.44 22.16 6.93
N SER A 53 -46.19 21.23 6.01
CA SER A 53 -47.17 20.76 5.04
C SER A 53 -47.12 19.24 5.00
N THR A 54 -48.04 18.65 5.75
CA THR A 54 -48.59 17.31 5.56
C THR A 54 -48.87 17.08 4.08
N LEU A 55 -48.43 15.95 3.49
CA LEU A 55 -49.20 15.16 2.51
C LEU A 55 -48.44 13.90 2.01
N ILE A 56 -49.09 12.75 2.23
CA ILE A 56 -49.03 11.47 1.49
C ILE A 56 -47.93 10.45 1.87
N PRO A 57 -48.28 9.30 2.50
CA PRO A 57 -47.43 8.12 2.48
C PRO A 57 -47.54 7.49 1.08
N ARG A 58 -46.60 7.79 0.18
CA ARG A 58 -46.39 6.91 -0.98
C ARG A 58 -45.80 5.62 -0.42
N SER A 59 -46.60 4.55 -0.40
CA SER A 59 -46.10 3.17 -0.36
C SER A 59 -45.07 3.04 -1.47
N GLY A 60 -43.80 3.22 -1.12
CA GLY A 60 -42.71 2.86 -1.97
C GLY A 60 -42.78 1.35 -2.14
N ALA A 61 -43.04 0.90 -3.37
CA ALA A 61 -42.63 -0.43 -3.80
C ALA A 61 -41.21 -0.73 -3.28
N PRO A 62 -40.85 -2.00 -3.02
CA PRO A 62 -39.51 -2.34 -2.59
C PRO A 62 -38.54 -1.67 -3.54
N ARG A 63 -37.83 -0.64 -3.07
CA ARG A 63 -36.63 -0.20 -3.75
C ARG A 63 -35.78 -1.46 -3.69
N ILE A 64 -35.60 -2.11 -4.84
CA ILE A 64 -34.47 -3.02 -5.03
C ILE A 64 -33.28 -2.08 -4.80
N SER A 65 -32.83 -2.02 -3.55
CA SER A 65 -31.62 -1.29 -3.20
C SER A 65 -30.55 -1.89 -4.12
N PRO A 66 -29.76 -1.07 -4.83
CA PRO A 66 -28.51 -1.59 -5.38
C PRO A 66 -27.80 -2.30 -4.24
N ALA A 67 -27.41 -3.57 -4.44
CA ALA A 67 -26.89 -4.44 -3.40
C ALA A 67 -25.94 -3.65 -2.46
N ASP A 68 -26.23 -3.64 -1.16
CA ASP A 68 -25.44 -2.88 -0.21
C ASP A 68 -23.96 -3.30 -0.37
N PRO A 69 -23.03 -2.38 -0.70
CA PRO A 69 -21.63 -2.73 -0.95
C PRO A 69 -21.01 -3.52 0.21
N SER A 70 -21.42 -3.22 1.44
CA SER A 70 -21.02 -3.96 2.64
C SER A 70 -21.51 -5.40 2.66
N ALA A 71 -22.73 -5.68 2.16
CA ALA A 71 -23.25 -7.05 2.09
C ALA A 71 -22.52 -7.87 1.02
N ALA A 72 -22.13 -7.24 -0.09
CA ALA A 72 -21.32 -7.89 -1.13
C ALA A 72 -19.94 -8.31 -0.60
N VAL A 73 -19.24 -7.40 0.09
CA VAL A 73 -17.93 -7.68 0.72
C VAL A 73 -18.04 -8.83 1.74
N LEU A 74 -19.08 -8.83 2.58
CA LEU A 74 -19.28 -9.91 3.56
C LEU A 74 -19.52 -11.28 2.91
N LYS A 75 -20.29 -11.31 1.81
CA LYS A 75 -20.49 -12.54 1.03
C LYS A 75 -19.16 -13.03 0.43
N LEU A 76 -18.40 -12.13 -0.17
CA LEU A 76 -17.11 -12.44 -0.80
C LEU A 76 -16.09 -12.97 0.22
N LEU A 77 -16.02 -12.35 1.41
CA LEU A 77 -15.20 -12.84 2.52
C LEU A 77 -15.56 -14.28 2.89
N GLY A 78 -16.86 -14.59 3.02
CA GLY A 78 -17.32 -15.94 3.32
C GLY A 78 -16.94 -16.97 2.25
N GLU A 79 -17.06 -16.61 0.98
CA GLU A 79 -16.68 -17.48 -0.15
C GLU A 79 -15.18 -17.79 -0.17
N ILE A 80 -14.34 -16.77 0.06
CA ILE A 80 -12.88 -16.95 0.12
C ILE A 80 -12.48 -17.81 1.32
N GLN A 81 -13.05 -17.55 2.50
CA GLN A 81 -12.78 -18.36 3.71
C GLN A 81 -13.15 -19.83 3.50
N GLN A 82 -14.31 -20.09 2.91
CA GLN A 82 -14.75 -21.45 2.59
C GLN A 82 -13.80 -22.11 1.59
N ALA A 83 -13.37 -21.39 0.55
CA ALA A 83 -12.44 -21.91 -0.45
C ALA A 83 -11.07 -22.26 0.18
N PHE A 84 -10.54 -21.40 1.05
CA PHE A 84 -9.28 -21.63 1.76
C PHE A 84 -9.35 -22.79 2.76
N ALA A 85 -10.52 -23.05 3.36
CA ALA A 85 -10.74 -24.22 4.21
C ALA A 85 -10.86 -25.54 3.42
N SER A 86 -11.11 -25.50 2.12
CA SER A 86 -11.25 -26.71 1.30
C SER A 86 -9.91 -27.46 1.15
N THR A 87 -9.95 -28.76 0.91
CA THR A 87 -8.75 -29.55 0.51
C THR A 87 -8.53 -29.56 -1.00
N ASN A 88 -9.43 -28.95 -1.78
CA ASN A 88 -9.35 -28.89 -3.22
C ASN A 88 -8.45 -27.71 -3.64
N LEU A 89 -7.31 -28.04 -4.24
CA LEU A 89 -6.33 -27.05 -4.70
C LEU A 89 -6.91 -26.11 -5.75
N GLU A 90 -7.74 -26.59 -6.67
CA GLU A 90 -8.36 -25.76 -7.71
C GLU A 90 -9.29 -24.72 -7.10
N THR A 91 -10.04 -25.09 -6.06
CA THR A 91 -10.92 -24.16 -5.33
C THR A 91 -10.11 -23.09 -4.60
N ARG A 92 -9.00 -23.47 -3.95
CA ARG A 92 -8.09 -22.52 -3.30
C ARG A 92 -7.47 -21.55 -4.31
N GLU A 93 -6.97 -22.09 -5.43
CA GLU A 93 -6.35 -21.31 -6.49
C GLU A 93 -7.34 -20.33 -7.13
N PHE A 94 -8.57 -20.79 -7.38
CA PHE A 94 -9.63 -19.91 -7.86
C PHE A 94 -9.88 -18.75 -6.91
N ALA A 95 -9.91 -18.99 -5.60
CA ALA A 95 -10.10 -17.94 -4.61
C ALA A 95 -8.91 -16.99 -4.53
N LEU A 96 -7.67 -17.49 -4.58
CA LEU A 96 -6.45 -16.68 -4.62
C LEU A 96 -6.40 -15.76 -5.83
N THR A 97 -6.76 -16.29 -7.00
CA THR A 97 -6.57 -15.57 -8.26
C THR A 97 -7.74 -14.66 -8.63
N ASN A 98 -8.98 -15.04 -8.31
CA ASN A 98 -10.18 -14.32 -8.75
C ASN A 98 -10.87 -13.61 -7.57
N LEU A 99 -11.31 -14.36 -6.57
CA LEU A 99 -12.13 -13.80 -5.49
C LEU A 99 -11.35 -12.81 -4.63
N LEU A 100 -10.08 -13.11 -4.33
CA LEU A 100 -9.22 -12.21 -3.58
C LEU A 100 -8.93 -10.93 -4.38
N ALA A 101 -8.79 -11.02 -5.70
CA ALA A 101 -8.63 -9.85 -6.56
C ALA A 101 -9.88 -8.96 -6.59
N GLU A 102 -11.06 -9.57 -6.59
CA GLU A 102 -12.32 -8.85 -6.43
C GLU A 102 -12.42 -8.19 -5.05
N LEU A 103 -12.00 -8.89 -3.99
CA LEU A 103 -12.04 -8.36 -2.63
C LEU A 103 -11.11 -7.16 -2.49
N VAL A 104 -9.89 -7.22 -3.03
CA VAL A 104 -8.96 -6.09 -3.00
C VAL A 104 -9.54 -4.88 -3.73
N GLN A 105 -10.16 -5.09 -4.89
CA GLN A 105 -10.77 -4.01 -5.65
C GLN A 105 -11.91 -3.30 -4.89
N GLN A 106 -12.68 -4.04 -4.09
CA GLN A 106 -13.80 -3.50 -3.31
C GLN A 106 -13.34 -2.94 -1.95
N ASP A 107 -12.48 -3.66 -1.24
CA ASP A 107 -11.95 -3.31 0.09
C ASP A 107 -10.62 -4.05 0.35
N ALA A 108 -9.51 -3.42 -0.07
CA ALA A 108 -8.17 -3.94 0.17
C ALA A 108 -7.83 -4.10 1.66
N ALA A 109 -8.38 -3.27 2.54
CA ALA A 109 -8.17 -3.41 3.98
C ALA A 109 -8.88 -4.65 4.54
N ALA A 110 -10.06 -5.01 4.01
CA ALA A 110 -10.71 -6.28 4.33
C ALA A 110 -9.89 -7.48 3.87
N ALA A 111 -9.27 -7.41 2.68
CA ALA A 111 -8.37 -8.47 2.20
C ALA A 111 -7.14 -8.64 3.11
N GLY A 112 -6.55 -7.53 3.58
CA GLY A 112 -5.46 -7.57 4.57
C GLY A 112 -5.88 -8.22 5.88
N ARG A 113 -7.03 -7.81 6.45
CA ARG A 113 -7.58 -8.44 7.66
C ARG A 113 -7.88 -9.92 7.48
N LEU A 114 -8.37 -10.32 6.30
CA LEU A 114 -8.60 -11.72 5.97
C LEU A 114 -7.30 -12.53 6.01
N ALA A 115 -6.21 -12.01 5.44
CA ALA A 115 -4.90 -12.66 5.43
C ALA A 115 -4.42 -13.00 6.86
N GLU A 116 -4.64 -12.09 7.82
CA GLU A 116 -4.29 -12.30 9.22
C GLU A 116 -5.07 -13.45 9.90
N THR A 117 -6.25 -13.80 9.39
CA THR A 117 -7.06 -14.91 9.92
C THR A 117 -6.58 -16.29 9.48
N ILE A 118 -5.76 -16.38 8.44
CA ILE A 118 -5.29 -17.65 7.88
C ILE A 118 -4.28 -18.26 8.85
N THR A 119 -4.48 -19.52 9.24
CA THR A 119 -3.58 -20.20 10.21
C THR A 119 -2.48 -21.02 9.53
N ASP A 120 -2.74 -21.50 8.31
CA ASP A 120 -1.75 -22.19 7.50
C ASP A 120 -0.65 -21.20 7.05
N PRO A 121 0.62 -21.40 7.40
CA PRO A 121 1.67 -20.42 7.17
C PRO A 121 1.97 -20.20 5.68
N ASP A 122 1.96 -21.27 4.87
CA ASP A 122 2.26 -21.19 3.44
C ASP A 122 1.15 -20.43 2.71
N LEU A 123 -0.12 -20.76 3.01
CA LEU A 123 -1.26 -20.05 2.44
C LEU A 123 -1.33 -18.60 2.94
N ARG A 124 -0.99 -18.35 4.20
CA ARG A 124 -0.95 -17.01 4.77
C ARG A 124 0.04 -16.13 3.99
N GLU A 125 1.27 -16.61 3.80
CA GLU A 125 2.28 -15.90 3.04
C GLU A 125 1.81 -15.59 1.61
N GLU A 126 1.26 -16.60 0.92
CA GLU A 126 0.71 -16.46 -0.44
C GLU A 126 -0.33 -15.34 -0.51
N VAL A 127 -1.27 -15.31 0.45
CA VAL A 127 -2.33 -14.31 0.50
C VAL A 127 -1.77 -12.92 0.81
N PHE A 128 -0.84 -12.77 1.76
CA PHE A 128 -0.21 -11.47 2.03
C PHE A 128 0.50 -10.93 0.79
N ARG A 129 1.28 -11.77 0.10
CA ARG A 129 1.99 -11.41 -1.12
C ARG A 129 1.01 -10.96 -2.21
N ARG A 130 -0.07 -11.73 -2.42
CA ARG A 130 -1.08 -11.42 -3.44
C ARG A 130 -1.85 -10.15 -3.12
N VAL A 131 -2.24 -9.93 -1.86
CA VAL A 131 -2.89 -8.69 -1.41
C VAL A 131 -1.97 -7.49 -1.60
N ALA A 132 -0.70 -7.60 -1.20
CA ALA A 132 0.29 -6.53 -1.37
C ALA A 132 0.45 -6.13 -2.84
N GLN A 133 0.59 -7.11 -3.73
CA GLN A 133 0.72 -6.89 -5.17
C GLN A 133 -0.51 -6.18 -5.76
N LEU A 134 -1.71 -6.67 -5.44
CA LEU A 134 -2.96 -6.14 -5.97
C LEU A 134 -3.27 -4.74 -5.40
N TRP A 135 -3.06 -4.56 -4.10
CA TRP A 135 -3.28 -3.27 -3.45
C TRP A 135 -2.27 -2.24 -3.96
N ALA A 136 -0.99 -2.62 -4.13
CA ALA A 136 0.00 -1.71 -4.69
C ALA A 136 -0.36 -1.22 -6.08
N ALA A 137 -0.99 -2.07 -6.90
CA ALA A 137 -1.46 -1.69 -8.23
C ALA A 137 -2.64 -0.71 -8.21
N GLN A 138 -3.43 -0.66 -7.13
CA GLN A 138 -4.55 0.26 -6.98
C GLN A 138 -4.16 1.54 -6.23
N ASP A 139 -3.43 1.39 -5.13
CA ASP A 139 -2.96 2.46 -4.25
C ASP A 139 -1.67 2.02 -3.52
N PRO A 140 -0.48 2.33 -4.09
CA PRO A 140 0.80 1.94 -3.51
C PRO A 140 1.09 2.63 -2.17
N ALA A 141 0.54 3.82 -1.92
CA ALA A 141 0.78 4.54 -0.67
C ALA A 141 0.05 3.88 0.51
N SER A 142 -1.22 3.50 0.31
CA SER A 142 -1.98 2.75 1.30
C SER A 142 -1.41 1.34 1.49
N ALA A 143 -1.00 0.67 0.41
CA ALA A 143 -0.38 -0.65 0.50
C ALA A 143 0.94 -0.63 1.31
N LEU A 144 1.80 0.37 1.11
CA LEU A 144 3.01 0.56 1.93
C LEU A 144 2.69 0.77 3.40
N THR A 145 1.66 1.58 3.69
CA THR A 145 1.25 1.88 5.07
C THR A 145 0.73 0.63 5.77
N TRP A 146 -0.12 -0.14 5.10
CA TRP A 146 -0.61 -1.41 5.62
C TRP A 146 0.52 -2.42 5.82
N ALA A 147 1.37 -2.63 4.81
CA ALA A 147 2.47 -3.57 4.88
C ALA A 147 3.42 -3.24 6.04
N GLY A 148 3.78 -1.96 6.22
CA GLY A 148 4.62 -1.50 7.33
C GLY A 148 3.98 -1.62 8.72
N ALA A 149 2.65 -1.70 8.80
CA ALA A 149 1.92 -1.88 10.05
C ALA A 149 1.79 -3.35 10.49
N LEU A 150 2.20 -4.30 9.64
CA LEU A 150 2.16 -5.73 9.99
C LEU A 150 3.12 -6.03 11.14
N THR A 151 2.60 -6.70 12.17
CA THR A 151 3.34 -7.01 13.40
C THR A 151 4.42 -8.05 13.20
N PHE A 152 4.13 -9.07 12.39
CA PHE A 152 5.07 -10.15 12.12
C PHE A 152 6.07 -9.73 11.04
N GLU A 153 7.36 -9.89 11.34
CA GLU A 153 8.45 -9.43 10.49
C GLU A 153 8.45 -10.09 9.11
N PHE A 154 8.20 -11.40 9.06
CA PHE A 154 8.18 -12.15 7.82
C PHE A 154 7.11 -11.63 6.85
N GLU A 155 5.87 -11.51 7.31
CA GLU A 155 4.76 -11.01 6.51
C GLU A 155 4.94 -9.52 6.15
N ARG A 156 5.45 -8.71 7.08
CA ARG A 156 5.80 -7.30 6.82
C ARG A 156 6.80 -7.17 5.69
N ASP A 157 7.92 -7.88 5.78
CA ASP A 157 9.00 -7.78 4.82
C ASP A 157 8.59 -8.32 3.45
N SER A 158 7.84 -9.43 3.43
CA SER A 158 7.27 -9.99 2.19
C SER A 158 6.32 -9.01 1.51
N ALA A 159 5.37 -8.44 2.25
CA ALA A 159 4.43 -7.46 1.71
C ALA A 159 5.14 -6.17 1.25
N LEU A 160 6.06 -5.62 2.05
CA LEU A 160 6.83 -4.43 1.67
C LEU A 160 7.67 -4.67 0.42
N ASN A 161 8.24 -5.86 0.27
CA ASN A 161 8.99 -6.24 -0.92
C ASN A 161 8.08 -6.22 -2.17
N GLU A 162 6.88 -6.80 -2.11
CA GLU A 162 5.94 -6.77 -3.24
C GLU A 162 5.53 -5.34 -3.62
N VAL A 163 5.25 -4.49 -2.64
CA VAL A 163 4.89 -3.10 -2.92
C VAL A 163 6.08 -2.35 -3.53
N CYS A 164 7.31 -2.59 -3.04
CA CYS A 164 8.52 -2.02 -3.63
C CYS A 164 8.77 -2.53 -5.06
N LEU A 165 8.51 -3.80 -5.34
CA LEU A 165 8.63 -4.38 -6.67
C LEU A 165 7.63 -3.74 -7.64
N HIS A 166 6.40 -3.52 -7.19
CA HIS A 166 5.40 -2.80 -7.98
C HIS A 166 5.86 -1.36 -8.29
N LEU A 167 6.32 -0.63 -7.27
CA LEU A 167 6.84 0.72 -7.43
C LEU A 167 8.04 0.75 -8.37
N ALA A 168 8.96 -0.22 -8.29
CA ALA A 168 10.14 -0.25 -9.16
C ALA A 168 9.78 -0.38 -10.66
N GLY A 169 8.62 -0.97 -10.97
CA GLY A 169 8.12 -1.07 -12.34
C GLY A 169 7.68 0.26 -12.94
N SER A 170 7.27 1.23 -12.11
CA SER A 170 6.77 2.55 -12.55
C SER A 170 7.74 3.69 -12.23
N ASP A 171 8.34 3.67 -11.04
CA ASP A 171 9.31 4.63 -10.54
C ASP A 171 10.41 3.93 -9.71
N PRO A 172 11.53 3.55 -10.37
CA PRO A 172 12.68 2.94 -9.70
C PRO A 172 13.29 3.80 -8.59
N ALA A 173 13.23 5.13 -8.70
CA ALA A 173 13.80 6.03 -7.70
C ALA A 173 12.94 6.07 -6.44
N ALA A 174 11.61 6.13 -6.60
CA ALA A 174 10.67 6.02 -5.48
C ALA A 174 10.80 4.69 -4.75
N ALA A 175 10.99 3.58 -5.48
CA ALA A 175 11.21 2.26 -4.89
C ALA A 175 12.49 2.23 -4.03
N PHE A 176 13.60 2.81 -4.53
CA PHE A 176 14.86 2.88 -3.78
C PHE A 176 14.70 3.70 -2.49
N HIS A 177 14.16 4.91 -2.57
CA HIS A 177 13.94 5.75 -1.38
C HIS A 177 13.01 5.12 -0.37
N THR A 178 11.96 4.44 -0.83
CA THR A 178 11.05 3.70 0.05
C THR A 178 11.79 2.58 0.77
N ARG A 179 12.60 1.80 0.06
CA ARG A 179 13.42 0.73 0.65
C ARG A 179 14.41 1.29 1.68
N GLU A 180 15.11 2.36 1.35
CA GLU A 180 16.09 3.01 2.23
C GLU A 180 15.44 3.50 3.53
N ARG A 181 14.27 4.13 3.42
CA ARG A 181 13.51 4.58 4.58
C ARG A 181 13.12 3.40 5.48
N LEU A 182 12.61 2.31 4.91
CA LEU A 182 12.23 1.11 5.67
C LEU A 182 13.43 0.47 6.40
N LEU A 183 14.61 0.43 5.75
CA LEU A 183 15.83 -0.10 6.37
C LEU A 183 16.34 0.78 7.51
N THR A 184 16.14 2.10 7.40
CA THR A 184 16.60 3.07 8.40
C THR A 184 15.65 3.15 9.59
N ASP A 185 14.34 3.13 9.33
CA ASP A 185 13.28 3.14 10.36
C ASP A 185 13.21 1.80 11.12
N GLY A 186 13.63 0.70 10.49
CA GLY A 186 13.65 -0.65 11.06
C GLY A 186 14.90 -1.02 11.88
N GLN A 187 15.89 -0.12 12.02
CA GLN A 187 16.99 -0.33 12.96
C GLN A 187 16.48 -0.02 14.38
N PRO A 188 16.39 -0.98 15.31
CA PRO A 188 16.23 -0.61 16.71
C PRO A 188 17.43 0.24 17.09
N HIS A 189 17.18 1.46 17.59
CA HIS A 189 18.23 2.24 18.24
C HIS A 189 18.84 1.36 19.35
N ALA A 190 20.06 0.89 19.12
CA ALA A 190 20.86 0.16 20.09
C ALA A 190 21.17 1.05 21.32
#